data_AF-A0A2W1DXE5-F1
#
_entry.id   AF-A0A2W1DXE5-F1
#
_cell.length_a   1.000
_cell.length_b   1.000
_cell.length_c   1.000
_cell.angle_alpha   90.00
_cell.angle_beta   90.00
_cell.angle_gamma   90.00
#
_symmetry.space_group_name_H-M   'P 1'
#
loop_
_entity.id
_entity.type
_entity.pdbx_description
1 polymer ?
#
loop_
_entity_poly.entity_id
_entity_poly.type
_entity_poly.pdbx_seq_one_letter_code
_entity_poly.pdbx_strand_id
1 'polypeptide(L)'
;MDTGISKHNWAVIDPFEKQWSEIYYNTPVPKDDISYMEQLRSLPQKPDFENIELFARTDDEDTISTDVDDIIQFCKDLKKSDLDEQTREFIWLDDRTYTAYFPNMMSSSSHGNTRRKISSLDGHVINAHMSSSYEKPATSPIPGGNEAPCARRPSARYSPPSRSYNVPLTAKTLYNALKEKRFDHESLPDADRRLIYMPDPEPPDFFALTETVPRHQHGALRTAIAQHLAFSPLLEVNLSTSDIFIFQLDLHLPFFAMRTDAYHRNHTTTKLRREWIDLSFIAQVLPGSDKDGELGIYPAQVSVTMCGTSARHYTVYGFEDTDFDKDHGPAGDEEDDDDSTYIGVQHDQIIRGKQDANFPIWDPREYFLTTLKSRVRQIRNEWDRLVRTIERAYMSCTCHLLYWYQTMLQRLQILLPVLKATTDLWDNFVAPGGDILYFTTTTSPSCAPRIRNMLAAIRKDFEKLKALYKTLSQIQEQCEKGESSVEAQMMQQNNNNADLMILYICPVSVVSSFFSIDTPIMAFKRNLISFLGSTIVLMLIVQLLRLVKARQAYRPQWWRVIFTRGNQALQGDRNNIMRNIAGIRSVRRTRTV
;
A
#
# COMPACT_ATOMS: atom_id res chain seq x y z
N MET A 1 8.19 11.13 -61.47
CA MET A 1 7.98 12.21 -60.48
C MET A 1 7.12 11.63 -59.37
N ASP A 2 7.76 10.95 -58.43
CA ASP A 2 7.12 10.38 -57.24
C ASP A 2 7.15 11.43 -56.13
N THR A 3 6.01 12.07 -55.87
CA THR A 3 5.85 12.94 -54.71
C THR A 3 5.57 12.08 -53.48
N GLY A 4 6.62 11.81 -52.71
CA GLY A 4 6.54 11.20 -51.39
C GLY A 4 5.79 12.11 -50.42
N ILE A 5 4.48 11.90 -50.32
CA ILE A 5 3.65 12.50 -49.27
C ILE A 5 3.93 11.70 -48.00
N SER A 6 4.79 12.26 -47.15
CA SER A 6 4.94 11.86 -45.74
C SER A 6 3.55 11.90 -45.09
N LYS A 7 2.96 10.71 -44.86
CA LYS A 7 1.80 10.56 -43.99
C LYS A 7 2.24 10.91 -42.58
N HIS A 8 2.16 12.19 -42.21
CA HIS A 8 2.16 12.59 -40.82
C HIS A 8 0.89 12.02 -40.20
N ASN A 9 1.04 10.89 -39.52
CA ASN A 9 0.07 10.38 -38.57
C ASN A 9 -0.06 11.43 -37.46
N TRP A 10 -1.07 12.28 -37.58
CA TRP A 10 -1.61 13.01 -36.45
C TRP A 10 -2.30 11.99 -35.55
N ALA A 11 -1.51 11.22 -34.80
CA ALA A 11 -2.06 10.51 -33.66
C ALA A 11 -2.66 11.60 -32.78
N VAL A 12 -4.00 11.61 -32.68
CA VAL A 12 -4.71 12.49 -31.77
C VAL A 12 -4.21 12.12 -30.39
N ILE A 13 -3.32 12.95 -29.85
CA ILE A 13 -2.85 12.83 -28.46
C ILE A 13 -4.09 12.96 -27.59
N ASP A 14 -4.26 12.03 -26.67
CA ASP A 14 -5.39 12.07 -25.74
C ASP A 14 -5.31 13.38 -24.95
N PRO A 15 -6.33 14.26 -24.99
CA PRO A 15 -6.28 15.55 -24.31
C PRO A 15 -6.15 15.43 -22.78
N PHE A 16 -6.39 14.24 -22.22
CA PHE A 16 -6.22 13.95 -20.79
C PHE A 16 -4.86 13.32 -20.46
N GLU A 17 -4.00 13.08 -21.46
CA GLU A 17 -2.68 12.52 -21.24
C GLU A 17 -1.78 13.51 -20.50
N LYS A 18 -1.32 13.13 -19.31
CA LYS A 18 -0.35 13.90 -18.54
C LYS A 18 1.00 13.84 -19.24
N GLN A 19 1.51 15.00 -19.64
CA GLN A 19 2.79 15.12 -20.32
C GLN A 19 3.77 15.99 -19.54
N TRP A 20 5.04 15.61 -19.58
CA TRP A 20 6.11 16.45 -19.05
C TRP A 20 6.32 17.64 -19.99
N SER A 21 5.79 18.80 -19.61
CA SER A 21 5.93 20.05 -20.37
C SER A 21 7.34 20.63 -20.28
N GLU A 22 7.80 21.30 -21.33
CA GLU A 22 9.07 22.05 -21.34
C GLU A 22 9.11 23.15 -20.28
N ILE A 23 7.95 23.60 -19.80
CA ILE A 23 7.83 24.57 -18.71
C ILE A 23 8.64 24.11 -17.50
N TYR A 24 8.56 22.83 -17.14
CA TYR A 24 9.28 22.30 -15.97
C TYR A 24 10.81 22.26 -16.12
N TYR A 25 11.39 22.49 -17.30
CA TYR A 25 12.85 22.65 -17.43
C TYR A 25 13.32 24.08 -17.22
N ASN A 26 12.43 25.05 -17.44
CA ASN A 26 12.77 26.47 -17.54
C ASN A 26 12.13 27.33 -16.45
N THR A 27 11.31 26.75 -15.56
CA THR A 27 10.70 27.50 -14.46
C THR A 27 11.79 28.13 -13.59
N PRO A 28 11.73 29.45 -13.34
CA PRO A 28 12.66 30.11 -12.45
C PRO A 28 12.53 29.57 -11.02
N VAL A 29 13.54 29.85 -10.20
CA VAL A 29 13.49 29.58 -8.75
C VAL A 29 12.22 30.22 -8.18
N PRO A 30 11.41 29.47 -7.41
CA PRO A 30 10.24 30.05 -6.75
C PRO A 30 10.66 31.23 -5.88
N LYS A 31 10.02 32.40 -6.09
CA LYS A 31 10.26 33.58 -5.25
C LYS A 31 9.62 33.43 -3.86
N ASP A 32 8.64 32.55 -3.73
CA ASP A 32 7.84 32.34 -2.54
C ASP A 32 8.35 31.15 -1.72
N ASP A 33 9.55 31.32 -1.17
CA ASP A 33 10.15 30.38 -0.21
C ASP A 33 9.75 30.70 1.25
N ILE A 34 8.86 31.68 1.44
CA ILE A 34 8.28 32.02 2.73
C ILE A 34 7.32 30.90 3.15
N SER A 35 7.40 30.48 4.42
CA SER A 35 6.46 29.52 5.01
C SER A 35 5.01 29.91 4.73
N TYR A 36 4.23 28.96 4.25
CA TYR A 36 2.79 29.11 4.01
C TYR A 36 2.07 29.55 5.28
N MET A 37 2.46 28.99 6.44
CA MET A 37 1.86 29.33 7.73
C MET A 37 2.18 30.76 8.16
N GLU A 38 3.40 31.24 7.90
CA GLU A 38 3.75 32.64 8.14
C GLU A 38 2.97 33.59 7.23
N GLN A 39 2.77 33.23 5.96
CA GLN A 39 1.90 33.99 5.05
C GLN A 39 0.46 34.04 5.57
N LEU A 40 -0.11 32.91 5.98
CA LEU A 40 -1.48 32.86 6.50
C LEU A 40 -1.66 33.68 7.78
N ARG A 41 -0.71 33.65 8.70
CA ARG A 41 -0.74 34.45 9.95
C ARG A 41 -0.64 35.95 9.71
N SER A 42 -0.06 36.36 8.58
CA SER A 42 0.01 37.78 8.22
C SER A 42 -1.32 38.37 7.72
N LEU A 43 -2.32 37.51 7.43
CA LEU A 43 -3.61 37.95 6.91
C LEU A 43 -4.51 38.50 8.03
N PRO A 44 -5.10 39.71 7.88
CA PRO A 44 -5.82 40.40 8.97
C PRO A 44 -7.10 39.74 9.50
N GLN A 45 -7.62 38.70 8.84
CA GLN A 45 -8.99 38.21 9.04
C GLN A 45 -9.10 36.73 9.42
N LYS A 46 -8.00 36.02 9.69
CA LYS A 46 -8.11 34.60 10.04
C LYS A 46 -8.44 34.42 11.53
N PRO A 47 -9.39 33.54 11.87
CA PRO A 47 -9.72 33.21 13.26
C PRO A 47 -8.54 32.55 13.98
N ASP A 48 -8.56 32.56 15.32
CA ASP A 48 -7.58 31.93 16.22
C ASP A 48 -7.61 30.39 16.12
N PHE A 49 -7.39 29.83 14.93
CA PHE A 49 -7.18 28.40 14.76
C PHE A 49 -5.81 28.01 15.32
N GLU A 50 -5.75 26.82 15.93
CA GLU A 50 -4.48 26.20 16.28
C GLU A 50 -3.66 25.95 15.00
N ASN A 51 -2.33 25.95 15.13
CA ASN A 51 -1.40 25.91 14.00
C ASN A 51 -1.69 24.77 13.01
N ILE A 52 -1.98 23.56 13.51
CA ILE A 52 -2.24 22.41 12.64
C ILE A 52 -3.58 22.51 11.91
N GLU A 53 -4.62 23.06 12.54
CA GLU A 53 -5.92 23.24 11.89
C GLU A 53 -5.81 24.21 10.71
N LEU A 54 -5.03 25.28 10.88
CA LEU A 54 -4.76 26.26 9.83
C LEU A 54 -3.95 25.66 8.67
N PHE A 55 -3.07 24.68 8.93
CA PHE A 55 -2.37 23.93 7.88
C PHE A 55 -3.32 22.97 7.15
N ALA A 56 -4.14 22.24 7.91
CA ALA A 56 -5.00 21.17 7.42
C ALA A 56 -6.15 21.71 6.54
N ARG A 57 -6.77 22.83 6.95
CA ARG A 57 -7.90 23.44 6.25
C ARG A 57 -7.44 24.37 5.14
N THR A 58 -7.80 24.07 3.90
CA THR A 58 -7.64 24.99 2.75
C THR A 58 -8.84 25.93 2.67
N ASP A 59 -8.60 27.17 2.23
CA ASP A 59 -9.62 28.24 2.18
C ASP A 59 -10.83 27.91 1.26
N ASP A 60 -10.73 26.88 0.41
CA ASP A 60 -11.74 26.52 -0.60
C ASP A 60 -12.58 25.28 -0.25
N GLU A 61 -12.34 24.60 0.88
CA GLU A 61 -13.05 23.37 1.23
C GLU A 61 -14.08 23.59 2.34
N ASP A 62 -15.37 23.67 1.97
CA ASP A 62 -16.50 23.73 2.92
C ASP A 62 -16.68 22.43 3.74
N THR A 63 -16.10 21.32 3.26
CA THR A 63 -16.16 20.00 3.90
C THR A 63 -14.75 19.45 4.08
N ILE A 64 -14.35 19.26 5.34
CA ILE A 64 -13.09 18.62 5.70
C ILE A 64 -13.18 17.14 5.32
N SER A 65 -12.20 16.63 4.56
CA SER A 65 -12.13 15.19 4.29
C SER A 65 -11.74 14.44 5.57
N THR A 66 -12.18 13.19 5.71
CA THR A 66 -11.81 12.33 6.85
C THR A 66 -10.29 12.24 7.04
N ASP A 67 -9.53 12.21 5.95
CA ASP A 67 -8.06 12.10 6.02
C ASP A 67 -7.40 13.39 6.58
N VAL A 68 -8.05 14.54 6.41
CA VAL A 68 -7.59 15.82 6.98
C VAL A 68 -7.91 15.89 8.48
N ASP A 69 -9.04 15.33 8.91
CA ASP A 69 -9.36 15.20 10.33
C ASP A 69 -8.34 14.32 11.07
N ASP A 70 -7.82 13.28 10.43
CA ASP A 70 -6.75 12.44 11.00
C ASP A 70 -5.48 13.25 11.30
N ILE A 71 -5.11 14.20 10.45
CA ILE A 71 -3.97 15.11 10.70
C ILE A 71 -4.22 15.96 11.95
N ILE A 72 -5.41 16.59 12.03
CA ILE A 72 -5.78 17.45 13.14
C ILE A 72 -5.78 16.66 14.44
N GLN A 73 -6.37 15.46 14.43
CA GLN A 73 -6.47 14.61 15.60
C GLN A 73 -5.11 14.06 16.04
N PHE A 74 -4.23 13.70 15.10
CA PHE A 74 -2.90 13.17 15.39
C PHE A 74 -1.96 14.23 16.00
N CYS A 75 -2.06 15.47 15.52
CA CYS A 75 -1.23 16.60 15.96
C CYS A 75 -1.94 17.50 16.98
N LYS A 76 -3.03 17.02 17.60
CA LYS A 76 -3.83 17.78 18.55
C LYS A 76 -2.99 18.18 19.76
N ASP A 77 -3.24 19.37 20.28
CA ASP A 77 -2.59 19.94 21.48
C ASP A 77 -1.08 20.23 21.33
N LEU A 78 -0.49 20.03 20.14
CA LEU A 78 0.93 20.30 19.91
C LEU A 78 1.27 21.79 20.00
N LYS A 79 2.32 22.07 20.76
CA LYS A 79 2.90 23.39 20.94
C LYS A 79 4.32 23.41 20.41
N LYS A 80 4.79 24.62 20.10
CA LYS A 80 6.17 24.83 19.69
C LYS A 80 7.19 24.38 20.75
N SER A 81 6.83 24.43 22.03
CA SER A 81 7.65 23.91 23.15
C SER A 81 7.92 22.43 23.03
N ASP A 82 7.04 21.66 22.39
CA ASP A 82 7.13 20.20 22.33
C ASP A 82 8.26 19.76 21.37
N LEU A 83 8.67 20.65 20.47
CA LEU A 83 9.90 20.47 19.68
C LEU A 83 11.14 20.40 20.59
N ASP A 84 11.15 21.12 21.72
CA ASP A 84 12.27 21.11 22.66
C ASP A 84 12.30 19.85 23.52
N GLU A 85 11.15 19.19 23.71
CA GLU A 85 11.03 17.97 24.52
C GLU A 85 11.40 16.71 23.73
N GLN A 86 11.27 16.72 22.41
CA GLN A 86 11.62 15.59 21.57
C GLN A 86 13.14 15.46 21.41
N THR A 87 13.72 14.43 22.02
CA THR A 87 15.16 14.12 21.95
C THR A 87 15.50 13.09 20.87
N ARG A 88 14.52 12.69 20.06
CA ARG A 88 14.63 11.57 19.13
C ARG A 88 15.32 12.02 17.84
N GLU A 89 16.48 11.42 17.53
CA GLU A 89 17.29 11.75 16.35
C GLU A 89 17.19 10.64 15.29
N PHE A 90 16.21 10.71 14.38
CA PHE A 90 16.09 9.77 13.26
C PHE A 90 15.80 10.41 11.90
N ILE A 91 15.58 11.73 11.85
CA ILE A 91 15.19 12.41 10.62
C ILE A 91 16.42 12.59 9.74
N TRP A 92 16.30 12.29 8.44
CA TRP A 92 17.35 12.50 7.47
C TRP A 92 16.97 13.62 6.50
N LEU A 93 17.86 14.61 6.35
CA LEU A 93 17.72 15.76 5.46
C LEU A 93 18.93 15.82 4.52
N ASP A 94 18.68 15.88 3.22
CA ASP A 94 19.71 16.00 2.18
C ASP A 94 19.35 17.13 1.20
N ASP A 95 20.13 18.20 1.23
CA ASP A 95 19.98 19.36 0.34
C ASP A 95 21.16 19.42 -0.64
N ARG A 96 20.86 19.44 -1.95
CA ARG A 96 21.85 19.45 -3.03
C ARG A 96 21.63 20.62 -3.98
N THR A 97 22.73 21.19 -4.46
CA THR A 97 22.75 22.28 -5.45
C THR A 97 22.98 21.75 -6.86
N TYR A 98 22.11 22.07 -7.80
CA TYR A 98 22.13 21.60 -9.19
C TYR A 98 23.34 22.11 -9.97
N THR A 99 23.65 23.41 -9.85
CA THR A 99 24.73 24.07 -10.59
C THR A 99 26.10 23.45 -10.31
N ALA A 100 26.25 22.89 -9.12
CA ALA A 100 27.46 22.23 -8.65
C ALA A 100 27.77 20.92 -9.43
N TYR A 101 26.74 20.28 -10.01
CA TYR A 101 26.87 19.05 -10.80
C TYR A 101 26.91 19.28 -12.33
N PHE A 102 26.44 20.44 -12.81
CA PHE A 102 26.37 20.77 -14.23
C PHE A 102 26.96 22.16 -14.57
N PRO A 103 28.23 22.44 -14.21
CA PRO A 103 28.82 23.78 -14.34
C PRO A 103 28.90 24.28 -15.80
N ASN A 104 29.03 23.37 -16.77
CA ASN A 104 29.21 23.72 -18.18
C ASN A 104 27.91 24.05 -18.93
N MET A 105 26.74 23.77 -18.35
CA MET A 105 25.45 24.03 -19.03
C MET A 105 25.00 25.48 -18.94
N MET A 106 25.52 26.27 -17.99
CA MET A 106 25.09 27.67 -17.81
C MET A 106 25.92 28.70 -18.57
N SER A 107 27.13 28.35 -19.03
CA SER A 107 28.03 29.31 -19.69
C SER A 107 27.65 29.67 -21.14
N SER A 108 26.65 29.03 -21.74
CA SER A 108 26.31 29.21 -23.16
C SER A 108 25.23 30.26 -23.44
N SER A 109 24.53 30.81 -22.44
CA SER A 109 23.41 31.75 -22.68
C SER A 109 23.74 33.23 -22.53
N SER A 110 24.96 33.62 -22.11
CA SER A 110 25.30 35.05 -21.88
C SER A 110 26.35 35.65 -22.82
N HIS A 111 26.67 35.03 -23.96
CA HIS A 111 27.45 35.71 -25.00
C HIS A 111 26.58 36.70 -25.80
N GLY A 112 26.19 37.77 -25.11
CA GLY A 112 25.85 39.03 -25.75
C GLY A 112 27.06 39.53 -26.53
N ASN A 113 26.84 39.80 -27.81
CA ASN A 113 27.75 40.42 -28.77
C ASN A 113 28.64 41.51 -28.15
N THR A 114 29.82 41.13 -27.67
CA THR A 114 30.91 42.08 -27.44
C THR A 114 32.00 41.79 -28.47
N ARG A 115 31.92 42.54 -29.56
CA ARG A 115 32.87 42.57 -30.68
C ARG A 115 34.26 42.96 -30.16
N ARG A 116 35.08 41.99 -29.75
CA ARG A 116 36.51 42.22 -29.46
C ARG A 116 37.35 41.94 -30.71
N LYS A 117 38.02 43.01 -31.16
CA LYS A 117 39.11 43.00 -32.15
C LYS A 117 40.18 41.99 -31.70
N ILE A 118 40.49 41.05 -32.59
CA ILE A 118 41.67 40.19 -32.50
C ILE A 118 42.87 41.04 -32.90
N SER A 119 43.77 41.27 -31.94
CA SER A 119 45.15 41.66 -32.21
C SER A 119 46.05 40.44 -32.02
N SER A 120 46.72 40.09 -33.10
CA SER A 120 47.82 39.14 -33.21
C SER A 120 48.94 39.42 -32.21
N LEU A 121 49.50 38.37 -31.61
CA LEU A 121 50.94 38.35 -31.33
C LEU A 121 51.49 36.92 -31.29
N ASP A 122 52.61 36.78 -32.00
CA ASP A 122 53.42 35.60 -32.23
C ASP A 122 54.12 35.03 -30.99
N GLY A 123 54.34 33.71 -31.03
CA GLY A 123 55.65 33.09 -30.88
C GLY A 123 56.21 32.89 -29.47
N HIS A 124 56.36 31.63 -29.04
CA HIS A 124 57.69 31.00 -29.02
C HIS A 124 57.67 29.50 -28.73
N VAL A 125 58.57 28.83 -29.44
CA VAL A 125 58.92 27.42 -29.46
C VAL A 125 60.09 27.19 -28.50
N ILE A 126 60.04 26.18 -27.63
CA ILE A 126 61.25 25.49 -27.14
C ILE A 126 60.98 23.97 -27.06
N ASN A 127 61.93 23.22 -27.62
CA ASN A 127 61.99 21.78 -27.74
C ASN A 127 62.43 21.05 -26.45
N ALA A 128 61.82 19.87 -26.28
CA ALA A 128 62.37 18.56 -25.90
C ALA A 128 63.60 18.41 -24.98
N HIS A 129 63.45 17.54 -23.99
CA HIS A 129 64.48 16.56 -23.62
C HIS A 129 63.87 15.20 -23.25
N MET A 130 64.52 14.15 -23.77
CA MET A 130 64.21 12.71 -23.67
C MET A 130 64.31 12.15 -22.24
N SER A 131 63.51 11.12 -21.91
CA SER A 131 64.02 9.74 -21.75
C SER A 131 62.99 8.73 -21.23
N SER A 132 63.16 7.49 -21.70
CA SER A 132 62.82 6.20 -21.08
C SER A 132 61.45 5.55 -21.35
N SER A 133 61.42 4.88 -22.51
CA SER A 133 60.92 3.53 -22.80
C SER A 133 60.37 2.66 -21.64
N TYR A 134 59.14 2.15 -21.84
CA TYR A 134 58.81 0.72 -21.75
C TYR A 134 57.64 0.43 -22.72
N GLU A 135 57.90 -0.42 -23.72
CA GLU A 135 56.93 -0.89 -24.71
C GLU A 135 56.01 -1.97 -24.11
N LYS A 136 54.69 -1.84 -24.35
CA LYS A 136 53.72 -2.95 -24.30
C LYS A 136 52.75 -2.81 -25.48
N PRO A 137 52.23 -3.92 -26.04
CA PRO A 137 51.67 -3.93 -27.39
C PRO A 137 50.33 -3.24 -27.50
N ALA A 138 50.21 -2.42 -28.55
CA ALA A 138 49.01 -1.70 -28.94
C ALA A 138 47.87 -2.64 -29.31
N THR A 139 46.75 -2.53 -28.58
CA THR A 139 45.43 -2.91 -29.09
C THR A 139 44.81 -1.66 -29.70
N SER A 140 44.44 -1.74 -30.98
CA SER A 140 43.91 -0.63 -31.78
C SER A 140 42.65 -0.03 -31.14
N PRO A 141 42.53 1.30 -30.98
CA PRO A 141 41.29 1.91 -30.56
C PRO A 141 40.34 1.95 -31.76
N ILE A 142 39.20 1.29 -31.62
CA ILE A 142 38.03 1.46 -32.49
C ILE A 142 37.63 2.94 -32.43
N PRO A 143 37.37 3.61 -33.57
CA PRO A 143 36.93 5.01 -33.56
C PRO A 143 35.61 5.13 -32.79
N GLY A 144 35.66 5.84 -31.67
CA GLY A 144 34.53 6.06 -30.78
C GLY A 144 33.38 6.73 -31.52
N GLY A 145 32.20 6.12 -31.42
CA GLY A 145 30.95 6.78 -31.72
C GLY A 145 30.77 7.96 -30.77
N ASN A 146 30.23 9.05 -31.31
CA ASN A 146 29.80 10.22 -30.53
C ASN A 146 28.68 9.79 -29.56
N GLU A 147 29.04 9.31 -28.38
CA GLU A 147 28.13 9.19 -27.26
C GLU A 147 27.71 10.60 -26.83
N ALA A 148 26.40 10.86 -26.91
CA ALA A 148 25.80 12.07 -26.37
C ALA A 148 26.10 12.20 -24.87
N PRO A 149 26.16 13.43 -24.32
CA PRO A 149 26.61 13.70 -22.96
C PRO A 149 25.55 13.30 -21.92
N CYS A 150 25.36 11.99 -21.71
CA CYS A 150 24.77 11.49 -20.49
C CYS A 150 25.91 11.16 -19.51
N ALA A 151 26.25 12.17 -18.69
CA ALA A 151 27.00 12.08 -17.44
C ALA A 151 28.34 11.30 -17.47
N ARG A 152 29.44 11.99 -17.82
CA ARG A 152 30.76 11.61 -17.27
C ARG A 152 30.67 11.71 -15.74
N ARG A 153 30.90 10.61 -15.03
CA ARG A 153 30.98 10.60 -13.56
C ARG A 153 32.06 11.60 -13.12
N PRO A 154 31.76 12.58 -12.25
CA PRO A 154 32.78 13.40 -11.63
C PRO A 154 33.84 12.51 -10.97
N SER A 155 35.11 12.90 -11.02
CA SER A 155 36.15 12.18 -10.27
C SER A 155 35.76 12.17 -8.79
N ALA A 156 35.82 11.01 -8.12
CA ALA A 156 35.41 10.79 -6.72
C ALA A 156 36.12 11.67 -5.66
N ARG A 157 36.95 12.64 -6.06
CA ARG A 157 37.66 13.57 -5.17
C ARG A 157 36.96 14.92 -4.95
N TYR A 158 35.83 15.18 -5.61
CA TYR A 158 35.12 16.46 -5.45
C TYR A 158 33.63 16.21 -5.25
N SER A 159 33.20 16.20 -3.98
CA SER A 159 31.79 16.36 -3.65
C SER A 159 31.43 17.84 -3.90
N PRO A 160 30.46 18.13 -4.79
CA PRO A 160 30.06 19.50 -5.04
C PRO A 160 29.51 20.15 -3.75
N PRO A 161 29.57 21.49 -3.62
CA PRO A 161 29.01 22.19 -2.47
C PRO A 161 27.55 21.79 -2.24
N SER A 162 27.27 21.29 -1.04
CA SER A 162 25.94 20.94 -0.54
C SER A 162 25.80 21.46 0.89
N ARG A 163 24.57 21.62 1.38
CA ARG A 163 24.38 21.92 2.80
C ARG A 163 24.75 20.68 3.60
N SER A 164 25.50 20.89 4.68
CA SER A 164 25.91 19.82 5.59
C SER A 164 25.03 19.86 6.82
N TYR A 165 24.49 18.71 7.19
CA TYR A 165 23.66 18.53 8.38
C TYR A 165 24.28 17.43 9.23
N ASN A 166 24.25 17.60 10.54
CA ASN A 166 24.61 16.54 11.48
C ASN A 166 23.44 15.56 11.58
N VAL A 167 23.28 14.70 10.58
CA VAL A 167 22.24 13.66 10.57
C VAL A 167 22.62 12.49 11.50
N PRO A 168 21.65 11.83 12.15
CA PRO A 168 20.21 12.11 12.10
C PRO A 168 19.77 13.35 12.92
N LEU A 169 18.64 13.96 12.54
CA LEU A 169 18.08 15.19 13.11
C LEU A 169 16.90 14.90 14.06
N THR A 170 16.68 15.79 15.03
CA THR A 170 15.42 15.91 15.80
C THR A 170 14.41 16.79 15.07
N ALA A 171 13.13 16.79 15.47
CA ALA A 171 12.15 17.72 14.90
C ALA A 171 12.58 19.19 15.07
N LYS A 172 13.21 19.55 16.20
CA LYS A 172 13.72 20.91 16.43
C LYS A 172 14.85 21.28 15.47
N THR A 173 15.84 20.40 15.28
CA THR A 173 16.96 20.70 14.39
C THR A 173 16.49 20.73 12.93
N LEU A 174 15.54 19.87 12.56
CA LEU A 174 14.84 19.94 11.28
C LEU A 174 14.10 21.28 11.11
N TYR A 175 13.27 21.67 12.08
CA TYR A 175 12.53 22.94 12.04
C TYR A 175 13.47 24.13 11.80
N ASN A 176 14.57 24.18 12.53
CA ASN A 176 15.57 25.25 12.36
C ASN A 176 16.22 25.19 10.97
N ALA A 177 16.61 24.00 10.49
CA ALA A 177 17.21 23.83 9.16
C ALA A 177 16.24 24.23 8.02
N LEU A 178 14.96 23.91 8.15
CA LEU A 178 13.93 24.25 7.17
C LEU A 178 13.51 25.73 7.21
N LYS A 179 13.77 26.43 8.32
CA LYS A 179 13.59 27.89 8.42
C LYS A 179 14.66 28.70 7.70
N GLU A 180 15.83 28.13 7.47
CA GLU A 180 16.86 28.78 6.68
C GLU A 180 16.39 28.93 5.23
N LYS A 181 16.63 30.11 4.63
CA LYS A 181 16.26 30.36 3.22
C LYS A 181 16.81 29.24 2.34
N ARG A 182 15.98 28.66 1.49
CA ARG A 182 16.35 27.56 0.58
C ARG A 182 17.22 28.05 -0.57
N PHE A 183 16.97 29.27 -1.03
CA PHE A 183 17.65 29.90 -2.17
C PHE A 183 18.23 31.27 -1.80
N ASP A 184 19.29 31.66 -2.49
CA ASP A 184 19.95 32.97 -2.34
C ASP A 184 20.37 33.25 -0.89
N HIS A 185 20.83 32.21 -0.19
CA HIS A 185 21.33 32.34 1.17
C HIS A 185 22.73 32.98 1.17
N GLU A 186 23.00 33.88 2.11
CA GLU A 186 24.26 34.65 2.11
C GLU A 186 25.51 33.77 2.28
N SER A 187 25.39 32.69 3.04
CA SER A 187 26.51 31.81 3.43
C SER A 187 26.33 30.33 3.11
N LEU A 188 25.15 29.90 2.64
CA LEU A 188 24.82 28.50 2.42
C LEU A 188 24.52 28.29 0.93
N PRO A 189 24.88 27.12 0.36
CA PRO A 189 24.55 26.82 -1.01
C PRO A 189 23.03 26.61 -1.19
N ASP A 190 22.53 26.79 -2.40
CA ASP A 190 21.11 26.61 -2.72
C ASP A 190 20.68 25.14 -2.57
N ALA A 191 19.51 24.92 -2.00
CA ALA A 191 18.91 23.60 -1.83
C ALA A 191 17.96 23.27 -2.98
N ASP A 192 18.48 23.20 -4.20
CA ASP A 192 17.72 22.92 -5.42
C ASP A 192 16.91 21.62 -5.30
N ARG A 193 17.55 20.55 -4.82
CA ARG A 193 16.90 19.30 -4.45
C ARG A 193 16.95 19.10 -2.95
N ARG A 194 15.79 18.89 -2.34
CA ARG A 194 15.64 18.60 -0.90
C ARG A 194 15.00 17.23 -0.70
N LEU A 195 15.65 16.34 0.03
CA LEU A 195 15.07 15.08 0.47
C LEU A 195 14.87 15.11 1.98
N ILE A 196 13.68 14.74 2.43
CA ILE A 196 13.34 14.63 3.84
C ILE A 196 12.80 13.22 4.06
N TYR A 197 13.47 12.44 4.91
CA TYR A 197 13.04 11.11 5.29
C TYR A 197 12.82 11.03 6.80
N MET A 198 11.66 10.50 7.20
CA MET A 198 11.25 10.35 8.60
C MET A 198 10.79 8.91 8.83
N PRO A 199 11.60 8.07 9.50
CA PRO A 199 11.15 6.80 10.01
C PRO A 199 10.25 7.02 11.24
N ASP A 200 9.12 6.32 11.29
CA ASP A 200 8.12 6.31 12.36
C ASP A 200 7.75 7.73 12.85
N PRO A 201 7.27 8.61 11.95
CA PRO A 201 7.09 10.03 12.27
C PRO A 201 6.15 10.23 13.46
N GLU A 202 6.56 11.11 14.37
CA GLU A 202 5.80 11.53 15.54
C GLU A 202 5.16 12.90 15.31
N PRO A 203 4.17 13.29 16.13
CA PRO A 203 3.48 14.57 15.95
C PRO A 203 4.44 15.81 15.89
N PRO A 204 5.51 15.92 16.70
CA PRO A 204 6.50 17.00 16.56
C PRO A 204 7.21 17.03 15.20
N ASP A 205 7.43 15.87 14.57
CA ASP A 205 8.09 15.77 13.27
C ASP A 205 7.21 16.41 12.18
N PHE A 206 5.91 16.12 12.17
CA PHE A 206 4.96 16.77 11.27
C PHE A 206 4.75 18.24 11.60
N PHE A 207 4.77 18.63 12.88
CA PHE A 207 4.72 20.04 13.27
C PHE A 207 5.88 20.82 12.64
N ALA A 208 7.10 20.28 12.67
CA ALA A 208 8.25 20.92 12.06
C ALA A 208 8.07 21.15 10.55
N LEU A 209 7.50 20.18 9.82
CA LEU A 209 7.22 20.30 8.38
C LEU A 209 6.10 21.29 8.08
N THR A 210 4.96 21.14 8.76
CA THR A 210 3.78 21.96 8.52
C THR A 210 4.02 23.44 8.79
N GLU A 211 4.84 23.77 9.78
CA GLU A 211 5.22 25.16 10.09
C GLU A 211 6.19 25.80 9.09
N THR A 212 6.97 25.00 8.38
CA THR A 212 8.06 25.48 7.51
C THR A 212 7.79 25.28 6.03
N VAL A 213 6.71 24.59 5.66
CA VAL A 213 6.37 24.28 4.27
C VAL A 213 6.09 25.55 3.45
N PRO A 214 6.73 25.75 2.29
CA PRO A 214 6.39 26.82 1.38
C PRO A 214 5.01 26.61 0.73
N ARG A 215 4.36 27.69 0.31
CA ARG A 215 3.01 27.65 -0.30
C ARG A 215 2.86 26.63 -1.44
N HIS A 216 3.87 26.54 -2.32
CA HIS A 216 3.84 25.64 -3.47
C HIS A 216 4.04 24.15 -3.12
N GLN A 217 4.40 23.83 -1.87
CA GLN A 217 4.56 22.45 -1.38
C GLN A 217 3.45 22.05 -0.41
N HIS A 218 2.63 23.01 0.04
CA HIS A 218 1.57 22.79 1.04
C HIS A 218 0.63 21.65 0.66
N GLY A 219 0.03 21.70 -0.53
CA GLY A 219 -0.92 20.67 -0.97
C GLY A 219 -0.31 19.27 -1.01
N ALA A 220 0.92 19.16 -1.54
CA ALA A 220 1.64 17.90 -1.63
C ALA A 220 1.97 17.33 -0.24
N LEU A 221 2.50 18.16 0.68
CA LEU A 221 2.79 17.74 2.04
C LEU A 221 1.51 17.35 2.80
N ARG A 222 0.42 18.11 2.63
CA ARG A 222 -0.89 17.80 3.24
C ARG A 222 -1.36 16.42 2.81
N THR A 223 -1.36 16.15 1.50
CA THR A 223 -1.71 14.82 0.96
C THR A 223 -0.78 13.75 1.50
N ALA A 224 0.53 14.01 1.55
CA ALA A 224 1.51 13.03 2.02
C ALA A 224 1.25 12.58 3.46
N ILE A 225 0.98 13.53 4.37
CA ILE A 225 0.67 13.24 5.77
C ILE A 225 -0.68 12.51 5.87
N ALA A 226 -1.72 13.04 5.21
CA ALA A 226 -3.05 12.45 5.20
C ALA A 226 -3.02 10.97 4.77
N GLN A 227 -2.42 10.66 3.62
CA GLN A 227 -2.34 9.30 3.10
C GLN A 227 -1.52 8.36 4.01
N HIS A 228 -0.48 8.87 4.66
CA HIS A 228 0.35 8.10 5.59
C HIS A 228 -0.41 7.73 6.88
N LEU A 229 -1.13 8.69 7.46
CA LEU A 229 -1.96 8.49 8.65
C LEU A 229 -3.14 7.57 8.37
N ALA A 230 -3.85 7.78 7.24
CA ALA A 230 -5.03 7.01 6.85
C ALA A 230 -4.75 5.57 6.40
N PHE A 231 -3.47 5.16 6.35
CA PHE A 231 -3.04 3.87 5.81
C PHE A 231 -3.53 3.60 4.37
N SER A 232 -3.63 4.67 3.57
CA SER A 232 -4.32 4.64 2.29
C SER A 232 -3.35 4.50 1.11
N PRO A 233 -3.60 3.57 0.17
CA PRO A 233 -2.76 3.35 -1.00
C PRO A 233 -3.01 4.42 -2.06
N LEU A 234 -1.93 4.98 -2.62
CA LEU A 234 -2.00 5.96 -3.71
C LEU A 234 -0.78 5.85 -4.63
N LEU A 235 -1.00 5.91 -5.94
CA LEU A 235 0.06 5.97 -6.96
C LEU A 235 -0.43 6.86 -8.10
N GLU A 236 0.01 8.10 -8.12
CA GLU A 236 -0.48 9.08 -9.09
C GLU A 236 0.55 10.15 -9.45
N VAL A 237 0.26 10.84 -10.55
CA VAL A 237 0.94 12.05 -11.01
C VAL A 237 -0.08 13.18 -11.00
N ASN A 238 0.12 14.21 -10.19
CA ASN A 238 -0.73 15.38 -10.17
C ASN A 238 0.02 16.58 -10.77
N LEU A 239 -0.61 17.26 -11.74
CA LEU A 239 -0.05 18.43 -12.41
C LEU A 239 -0.97 19.61 -12.14
N SER A 240 -0.54 20.52 -11.28
CA SER A 240 -1.25 21.78 -11.06
C SER A 240 -0.72 22.85 -12.00
N THR A 241 -1.65 23.56 -12.63
CA THR A 241 -1.37 24.71 -13.52
C THR A 241 -1.93 26.02 -12.97
N SER A 242 -2.56 25.99 -11.80
CA SER A 242 -3.19 27.16 -11.17
C SER A 242 -2.13 27.99 -10.47
N ASP A 243 -1.90 29.22 -10.95
CA ASP A 243 -0.95 30.25 -10.50
C ASP A 243 0.55 29.87 -10.53
N ILE A 244 0.91 28.68 -10.09
CA ILE A 244 2.26 28.13 -10.09
C ILE A 244 2.22 26.73 -10.68
N PHE A 245 3.02 26.50 -11.73
CA PHE A 245 3.19 25.17 -12.30
C PHE A 245 3.90 24.27 -11.30
N ILE A 246 3.18 23.29 -10.76
CA ILE A 246 3.69 22.33 -9.78
C ILE A 246 3.41 20.94 -10.34
N PHE A 247 4.42 20.09 -10.35
CA PHE A 247 4.20 18.66 -10.49
C PHE A 247 4.28 18.01 -9.11
N GLN A 248 3.50 16.96 -8.92
CA GLN A 248 3.46 16.13 -7.74
C GLN A 248 3.42 14.66 -8.18
N LEU A 249 4.25 13.81 -7.57
CA LEU A 249 4.32 12.37 -7.81
C LEU A 249 4.16 11.66 -6.46
N ASP A 250 3.09 10.90 -6.32
CA ASP A 250 2.72 10.26 -5.05
C ASP A 250 2.89 8.75 -5.10
N LEU A 251 3.42 8.21 -4.01
CA LEU A 251 3.67 6.80 -3.81
C LEU A 251 3.37 6.43 -2.36
N HIS A 252 2.19 5.89 -2.10
CA HIS A 252 1.75 5.44 -0.79
C HIS A 252 1.40 3.96 -0.89
N LEU A 253 2.21 3.10 -0.27
CA LEU A 253 2.09 1.66 -0.38
C LEU A 253 1.98 1.04 1.02
N PRO A 254 0.76 0.77 1.51
CA PRO A 254 0.54 -0.03 2.71
C PRO A 254 0.88 -1.51 2.49
N PHE A 255 1.40 -2.15 3.53
CA PHE A 255 1.81 -3.55 3.56
C PHE A 255 1.78 -4.12 4.98
N PHE A 256 2.07 -5.42 5.10
CA PHE A 256 2.19 -6.08 6.41
C PHE A 256 3.58 -6.70 6.55
N ALA A 257 4.27 -6.34 7.63
CA ALA A 257 5.57 -6.89 7.99
C ALA A 257 5.38 -8.02 9.01
N MET A 258 5.75 -9.25 8.65
CA MET A 258 5.63 -10.41 9.54
C MET A 258 6.86 -10.54 10.43
N ARG A 259 6.66 -10.72 11.74
CA ARG A 259 7.74 -10.83 12.74
C ARG A 259 7.43 -11.93 13.77
N THR A 260 8.47 -12.40 14.45
CA THR A 260 8.42 -13.53 15.40
C THR A 260 8.72 -13.13 16.85
N ASP A 261 8.88 -11.83 17.14
CA ASP A 261 9.24 -11.34 18.46
C ASP A 261 8.09 -10.62 19.17
N ALA A 262 7.84 -11.06 20.42
CA ALA A 262 6.79 -10.57 21.32
C ALA A 262 6.96 -9.12 21.78
N TYR A 263 8.12 -8.51 21.50
CA TYR A 263 8.55 -7.28 22.15
C TYR A 263 7.57 -6.13 21.92
N HIS A 264 6.88 -6.10 20.78
CA HIS A 264 6.00 -4.98 20.44
C HIS A 264 4.59 -5.07 21.06
N ARG A 265 4.29 -6.13 21.82
CA ARG A 265 3.02 -6.25 22.54
C ARG A 265 2.88 -5.20 23.65
N ASN A 266 3.99 -4.81 24.28
CA ASN A 266 4.01 -4.08 25.55
C ASN A 266 4.42 -2.60 25.48
N HIS A 267 4.66 -2.03 24.29
CA HIS A 267 5.00 -0.61 24.19
C HIS A 267 3.75 0.26 24.21
N THR A 268 3.52 0.92 25.35
CA THR A 268 2.63 2.07 25.51
C THR A 268 3.40 3.34 25.15
N THR A 269 3.50 3.67 23.87
CA THR A 269 4.09 4.93 23.42
C THR A 269 3.10 5.72 22.56
N THR A 270 3.27 7.04 22.54
CA THR A 270 2.44 8.07 21.88
C THR A 270 2.52 8.07 20.35
N LYS A 271 3.01 6.99 19.73
CA LYS A 271 3.25 6.90 18.28
C LYS A 271 1.97 6.62 17.50
N LEU A 272 2.00 6.82 16.18
CA LEU A 272 0.96 6.38 15.24
C LEU A 272 0.83 4.85 15.30
N ARG A 273 0.10 4.33 16.29
CA ARG A 273 0.13 2.90 16.58
C ARG A 273 -0.81 2.17 15.63
N ARG A 274 -0.22 1.55 14.61
CA ARG A 274 -0.92 0.49 13.88
C ARG A 274 -0.92 -0.76 14.75
N GLU A 275 -2.10 -1.34 14.94
CA GLU A 275 -2.30 -2.44 15.88
C GLU A 275 -1.57 -3.71 15.41
N TRP A 276 -0.78 -4.32 16.30
CA TRP A 276 -0.18 -5.64 16.05
C TRP A 276 -1.27 -6.69 15.89
N ILE A 277 -1.18 -7.47 14.81
CA ILE A 277 -2.15 -8.53 14.54
C ILE A 277 -1.50 -9.88 14.87
N ASP A 278 -2.03 -10.50 15.93
CA ASP A 278 -1.58 -11.81 16.39
C ASP A 278 -1.88 -12.91 15.36
N LEU A 279 -0.83 -13.66 14.99
CA LEU A 279 -0.84 -14.84 14.14
C LEU A 279 -0.33 -16.08 14.89
N SER A 280 -0.34 -16.09 16.23
CA SER A 280 0.11 -17.23 17.02
C SER A 280 -0.64 -18.53 16.70
N PHE A 281 -1.91 -18.45 16.28
CA PHE A 281 -2.70 -19.60 15.83
C PHE A 281 -2.12 -20.27 14.56
N ILE A 282 -1.36 -19.51 13.74
CA ILE A 282 -0.60 -20.04 12.60
C ILE A 282 0.67 -20.73 13.10
N ALA A 283 1.40 -20.12 14.03
CA ALA A 283 2.63 -20.72 14.59
C ALA A 283 2.36 -22.12 15.18
N GLN A 284 1.23 -22.30 15.87
CA GLN A 284 0.82 -23.56 16.48
C GLN A 284 0.69 -24.74 15.52
N VAL A 285 0.46 -24.49 14.23
CA VAL A 285 0.30 -25.55 13.21
C VAL A 285 1.54 -25.72 12.33
N LEU A 286 2.54 -24.83 12.45
CA LEU A 286 3.75 -24.90 11.64
C LEU A 286 4.75 -25.93 12.22
N PRO A 287 5.35 -26.78 11.38
CA PRO A 287 6.35 -27.74 11.84
C PRO A 287 7.62 -27.02 12.30
N GLY A 288 8.12 -27.39 13.49
CA GLY A 288 9.34 -26.81 14.05
C GLY A 288 9.18 -25.43 14.69
N SER A 289 7.94 -24.95 14.84
CA SER A 289 7.67 -23.80 15.73
C SER A 289 7.91 -24.24 17.18
N ASP A 290 8.90 -23.64 17.84
CA ASP A 290 8.92 -23.67 19.31
C ASP A 290 7.62 -23.05 19.81
N LYS A 291 7.03 -23.65 20.84
CA LYS A 291 5.69 -23.28 21.34
C LYS A 291 5.62 -21.86 21.93
N ASP A 292 6.76 -21.21 22.09
CA ASP A 292 6.91 -19.93 22.79
C ASP A 292 7.15 -18.74 21.84
N GLY A 293 7.18 -18.95 20.51
CA GLY A 293 7.34 -17.86 19.54
C GLY A 293 6.03 -17.10 19.25
N GLU A 294 5.96 -15.82 19.62
CA GLU A 294 4.85 -14.95 19.23
C GLU A 294 4.98 -14.55 17.74
N LEU A 295 4.20 -15.19 16.87
CA LEU A 295 4.12 -14.82 15.46
C LEU A 295 3.02 -13.79 15.25
N GLY A 296 3.29 -12.74 14.48
CA GLY A 296 2.27 -11.80 14.05
C GLY A 296 2.72 -10.91 12.91
N ILE A 297 1.89 -9.92 12.60
CA ILE A 297 2.14 -8.93 11.55
C ILE A 297 1.92 -7.51 12.05
N TYR A 298 2.76 -6.59 11.59
CA TYR A 298 2.62 -5.15 11.76
C TYR A 298 2.09 -4.53 10.47
N PRO A 299 0.99 -3.76 10.52
CA PRO A 299 0.60 -2.90 9.41
C PRO A 299 1.65 -1.78 9.27
N ALA A 300 2.25 -1.67 8.09
CA ALA A 300 3.36 -0.78 7.78
C ALA A 300 3.13 -0.07 6.44
N GLN A 301 3.62 1.14 6.27
CA GLN A 301 3.43 1.91 5.05
C GLN A 301 4.70 2.65 4.66
N VAL A 302 4.98 2.66 3.37
CA VAL A 302 5.93 3.59 2.77
C VAL A 302 5.13 4.67 2.06
N SER A 303 5.38 5.93 2.39
CA SER A 303 4.78 7.10 1.74
C SER A 303 5.87 8.01 1.21
N VAL A 304 5.87 8.24 -0.09
CA VAL A 304 6.81 9.13 -0.76
C VAL A 304 6.04 10.08 -1.64
N THR A 305 6.11 11.36 -1.34
CA THR A 305 5.54 12.42 -2.16
C THR A 305 6.67 13.31 -2.64
N MET A 306 6.80 13.42 -3.95
CA MET A 306 7.70 14.36 -4.60
C MET A 306 6.89 15.51 -5.16
N CYS A 307 7.31 16.74 -4.91
CA CYS A 307 6.70 17.91 -5.53
C CYS A 307 7.74 18.95 -5.93
N GLY A 308 7.51 19.65 -7.03
CA GLY A 308 8.44 20.67 -7.50
C GLY A 308 7.85 21.58 -8.57
N THR A 309 8.52 22.71 -8.78
CA THR A 309 8.16 23.66 -9.84
C THR A 309 8.97 23.43 -11.10
N SER A 310 10.08 22.69 -11.01
CA SER A 310 10.95 22.36 -12.13
C SER A 310 11.70 21.03 -11.92
N ALA A 311 12.30 20.49 -12.98
CA ALA A 311 13.20 19.34 -12.90
C ALA A 311 14.43 19.60 -12.01
N ARG A 312 14.76 20.87 -11.76
CA ARG A 312 15.91 21.28 -10.95
C ARG A 312 15.52 21.56 -9.50
N HIS A 313 14.30 22.04 -9.28
CA HIS A 313 13.82 22.52 -7.99
C HIS A 313 12.66 21.64 -7.51
N TYR A 314 12.96 20.69 -6.62
CA TYR A 314 11.95 19.81 -6.06
C TYR A 314 12.28 19.36 -4.63
N THR A 315 11.24 18.97 -3.92
CA THR A 315 11.30 18.37 -2.59
C THR A 315 10.76 16.95 -2.65
N VAL A 316 11.33 16.04 -1.89
CA VAL A 316 10.78 14.70 -1.66
C VAL A 316 10.57 14.51 -0.17
N TYR A 317 9.34 14.20 0.21
CA TYR A 317 8.97 13.78 1.55
C TYR A 317 8.86 12.26 1.56
N GLY A 318 9.53 11.59 2.49
CA GLY A 318 9.48 10.15 2.69
C GLY A 318 9.11 9.83 4.14
N PHE A 319 7.99 9.15 4.35
CA PHE A 319 7.54 8.65 5.63
C PHE A 319 7.49 7.12 5.57
N GLU A 320 8.06 6.45 6.56
CA GLU A 320 8.10 5.00 6.60
C GLU A 320 7.89 4.51 8.03
N ASP A 321 7.04 3.51 8.20
CA ASP A 321 6.98 2.79 9.47
C ASP A 321 8.12 1.77 9.51
N THR A 322 8.98 1.87 10.52
CA THR A 322 10.13 1.00 10.75
C THR A 322 10.17 0.42 12.16
N ASP A 323 9.20 0.78 13.03
CA ASP A 323 9.14 0.36 14.44
C ASP A 323 9.09 -1.18 14.65
N PHE A 324 8.72 -1.92 13.61
CA PHE A 324 8.71 -3.40 13.60
C PHE A 324 10.09 -4.03 13.35
N ASP A 325 11.10 -3.23 13.03
CA ASP A 325 12.43 -3.69 12.62
C ASP A 325 13.49 -2.99 13.47
N LYS A 326 13.86 -3.62 14.60
CA LYS A 326 14.86 -3.04 15.53
C LYS A 326 16.26 -2.97 14.94
N ASP A 327 16.53 -3.87 13.99
CA ASP A 327 17.81 -3.96 13.30
C ASP A 327 17.88 -2.92 12.17
N HIS A 328 16.76 -2.27 11.82
CA HIS A 328 16.73 -1.00 11.08
C HIS A 328 17.12 0.20 11.96
N GLY A 329 18.27 0.10 12.62
CA GLY A 329 18.95 1.29 13.10
C GLY A 329 19.32 2.22 11.93
N PRO A 330 19.56 3.53 12.19
CA PRO A 330 19.95 4.51 11.16
C PRO A 330 21.28 4.18 10.45
N ALA A 331 22.00 3.16 10.92
CA ALA A 331 23.23 2.62 10.35
C ALA A 331 23.05 1.17 9.86
N GLY A 332 21.89 0.88 9.24
CA GLY A 332 21.44 -0.44 8.81
C GLY A 332 22.54 -1.48 8.60
N ASP A 333 22.54 -2.48 9.48
CA ASP A 333 23.30 -3.71 9.31
C ASP A 333 22.64 -4.51 8.18
N GLU A 334 22.88 -4.13 6.93
CA GLU A 334 22.78 -5.11 5.84
C GLU A 334 23.96 -6.07 6.03
N GLU A 335 23.66 -7.24 6.60
CA GLU A 335 24.46 -8.47 6.58
C GLU A 335 24.73 -8.96 5.13
N ASP A 336 25.27 -8.09 4.26
CA ASP A 336 26.06 -8.51 3.11
C ASP A 336 27.52 -8.25 3.48
N ASP A 337 28.17 -9.34 3.91
CA ASP A 337 29.57 -9.59 4.31
C ASP A 337 30.68 -9.00 3.38
N ASP A 338 30.65 -7.70 3.05
CA ASP A 338 31.80 -7.00 2.45
C ASP A 338 31.94 -5.60 3.05
N ASP A 339 32.26 -5.61 4.34
CA ASP A 339 32.58 -4.50 5.24
C ASP A 339 33.77 -3.66 4.72
N SER A 340 33.48 -2.86 3.71
CA SER A 340 34.17 -1.59 3.52
C SER A 340 33.13 -0.49 3.58
N THR A 341 32.88 -0.01 4.80
CA THR A 341 32.38 1.35 5.05
C THR A 341 33.35 2.33 4.39
N TYR A 342 33.19 2.50 3.07
CA TYR A 342 33.98 3.43 2.28
C TYR A 342 33.65 4.81 2.82
N ILE A 343 34.60 5.37 3.57
CA ILE A 343 34.54 6.72 4.12
C ILE A 343 34.12 7.67 2.99
N GLY A 344 32.90 8.22 3.08
CA GLY A 344 32.37 9.20 2.14
C GLY A 344 31.18 8.78 1.28
N VAL A 345 30.66 7.54 1.38
CA VAL A 345 29.37 7.19 0.75
C VAL A 345 28.23 7.67 1.66
N GLN A 346 27.31 8.47 1.13
CA GLN A 346 26.13 8.91 1.87
C GLN A 346 24.90 8.19 1.31
N HIS A 347 24.23 7.36 2.10
CA HIS A 347 23.13 6.54 1.61
C HIS A 347 21.81 7.35 1.49
N ASP A 348 21.13 7.24 0.35
CA ASP A 348 19.78 7.79 0.15
C ASP A 348 18.74 6.93 0.88
N GLN A 349 18.24 7.44 2.00
CA GLN A 349 17.32 6.71 2.88
C GLN A 349 15.97 6.44 2.23
N ILE A 350 15.50 7.31 1.33
CA ILE A 350 14.21 7.15 0.62
C ILE A 350 14.26 5.95 -0.33
N ILE A 351 15.44 5.61 -0.88
CA ILE A 351 15.65 4.46 -1.79
C ILE A 351 16.20 3.23 -1.02
N ARG A 352 16.20 3.25 0.32
CA ARG A 352 16.80 2.23 1.20
C ARG A 352 18.31 2.06 1.02
N GLY A 353 19.03 3.17 0.94
CA GLY A 353 20.50 3.20 0.89
C GLY A 353 21.16 2.61 -0.35
N LYS A 354 20.41 2.11 -1.33
CA LYS A 354 20.95 1.54 -2.58
C LYS A 354 21.58 2.55 -3.53
N GLN A 355 21.36 3.83 -3.27
CA GLN A 355 21.87 4.94 -4.06
C GLN A 355 22.75 5.81 -3.16
N ASP A 356 23.94 6.16 -3.65
CA ASP A 356 24.78 7.17 -3.02
C ASP A 356 24.19 8.55 -3.31
N ALA A 357 23.72 9.22 -2.26
CA ALA A 357 23.17 10.56 -2.25
C ALA A 357 24.19 11.62 -2.73
N ASN A 358 25.50 11.33 -2.65
CA ASN A 358 26.52 12.19 -3.26
C ASN A 358 26.49 12.19 -4.79
N PHE A 359 25.87 11.17 -5.39
CA PHE A 359 25.58 11.08 -6.82
C PHE A 359 24.06 11.11 -7.05
N PRO A 360 23.41 12.27 -6.83
CA PRO A 360 21.96 12.37 -6.88
C PRO A 360 21.43 12.10 -8.29
N ILE A 361 20.29 11.41 -8.36
CA ILE A 361 19.49 11.32 -9.59
C ILE A 361 18.68 12.62 -9.69
N TRP A 362 19.07 13.48 -10.62
CA TRP A 362 18.46 14.81 -10.76
C TRP A 362 17.12 14.81 -11.47
N ASP A 363 16.91 13.95 -12.48
CA ASP A 363 15.62 13.89 -13.16
C ASP A 363 14.55 13.33 -12.18
N PRO A 364 13.50 14.10 -11.85
CA PRO A 364 12.52 13.71 -10.83
C PRO A 364 11.75 12.44 -11.22
N ARG A 365 11.50 12.22 -12.51
CA ARG A 365 10.80 11.02 -13.00
C ARG A 365 11.68 9.79 -12.84
N GLU A 366 12.97 9.90 -13.17
CA GLU A 366 13.93 8.83 -12.96
C GLU A 366 14.09 8.51 -11.47
N TYR A 367 14.21 9.53 -10.62
CA TYR A 367 14.28 9.35 -9.17
C TYR A 367 13.02 8.65 -8.65
N PHE A 368 11.83 9.13 -9.02
CA PHE A 368 10.56 8.53 -8.62
C PHE A 368 10.43 7.06 -9.04
N LEU A 369 10.75 6.71 -10.29
CA LEU A 369 10.73 5.32 -10.75
C LEU A 369 11.76 4.44 -10.05
N THR A 370 12.92 5.00 -9.70
CA THR A 370 13.94 4.30 -8.93
C THR A 370 13.43 4.00 -7.52
N THR A 371 12.79 4.97 -6.88
CA THR A 371 12.14 4.82 -5.57
C THR A 371 11.02 3.77 -5.64
N LEU A 372 10.07 3.91 -6.59
CA LEU A 372 8.98 2.95 -6.80
C LEU A 372 9.51 1.54 -6.98
N LYS A 373 10.53 1.34 -7.82
CA LYS A 373 11.18 0.04 -8.03
C LYS A 373 11.79 -0.53 -6.75
N SER A 374 12.45 0.28 -5.94
CA SER A 374 13.06 -0.19 -4.67
C SER A 374 11.98 -0.57 -3.66
N ARG A 375 10.97 0.30 -3.48
CA ARG A 375 9.90 0.15 -2.49
C ARG A 375 8.91 -0.96 -2.83
N VAL A 376 8.47 -1.09 -4.08
CA VAL A 376 7.60 -2.22 -4.48
C VAL A 376 8.28 -3.56 -4.27
N ARG A 377 9.62 -3.63 -4.48
CA ARG A 377 10.38 -4.86 -4.26
C ARG A 377 10.46 -5.23 -2.78
N GLN A 378 10.70 -4.24 -1.91
CA GLN A 378 10.66 -4.42 -0.45
C GLN A 378 9.30 -4.99 -0.03
N ILE A 379 8.21 -4.32 -0.43
CA ILE A 379 6.85 -4.68 -0.07
C ILE A 379 6.49 -6.08 -0.60
N ARG A 380 6.87 -6.39 -1.83
CA ARG A 380 6.74 -7.73 -2.40
C ARG A 380 7.45 -8.79 -1.56
N ASN A 381 8.64 -8.51 -1.04
CA ASN A 381 9.36 -9.48 -0.20
C ASN A 381 8.63 -9.75 1.12
N GLU A 382 8.10 -8.71 1.77
CA GLU A 382 7.31 -8.86 3.00
C GLU A 382 6.03 -9.67 2.74
N TRP A 383 5.30 -9.35 1.67
CA TRP A 383 4.13 -10.13 1.27
C TRP A 383 4.46 -11.59 0.92
N ASP A 384 5.54 -11.83 0.17
CA ASP A 384 5.97 -13.19 -0.18
C ASP A 384 6.26 -14.04 1.06
N ARG A 385 6.96 -13.47 2.05
CA ARG A 385 7.21 -14.12 3.36
C ARG A 385 5.91 -14.45 4.09
N LEU A 386 4.98 -13.50 4.17
CA LEU A 386 3.70 -13.67 4.85
C LEU A 386 2.84 -14.73 4.17
N VAL A 387 2.62 -14.62 2.86
CA VAL A 387 1.77 -15.55 2.09
C VAL A 387 2.32 -16.97 2.14
N ARG A 388 3.64 -17.16 2.00
CA ARG A 388 4.26 -18.50 2.15
C ARG A 388 4.04 -19.10 3.53
N THR A 389 4.01 -18.28 4.56
CA THR A 389 3.77 -18.75 5.93
C THR A 389 2.31 -19.16 6.12
N ILE A 390 1.37 -18.35 5.63
CA ILE A 390 -0.07 -18.68 5.63
C ILE A 390 -0.33 -19.96 4.82
N GLU A 391 0.25 -20.08 3.63
CA GLU A 391 0.10 -21.26 2.77
C GLU A 391 0.63 -22.52 3.45
N ARG A 392 1.83 -22.47 4.04
CA ARG A 392 2.38 -23.59 4.82
C ARG A 392 1.49 -23.97 5.99
N ALA A 393 0.97 -22.97 6.72
CA ALA A 393 0.10 -23.20 7.87
C ALA A 393 -1.21 -23.87 7.46
N TYR A 394 -1.81 -23.39 6.36
CA TYR A 394 -3.01 -23.96 5.77
C TYR A 394 -2.79 -25.42 5.35
N MET A 395 -1.66 -25.74 4.69
CA MET A 395 -1.33 -27.12 4.30
C MET A 395 -0.98 -28.03 5.47
N SER A 396 -0.45 -27.48 6.57
CA SER A 396 -0.08 -28.25 7.77
C SER A 396 -1.27 -28.47 8.72
N CYS A 397 -2.34 -27.69 8.56
CA CYS A 397 -3.54 -27.81 9.38
C CYS A 397 -4.28 -29.12 9.06
N THR A 398 -4.01 -30.15 9.86
CA THR A 398 -4.71 -31.45 9.81
C THR A 398 -6.02 -31.45 10.62
N CYS A 399 -6.27 -30.38 11.36
CA CYS A 399 -7.36 -30.26 12.32
C CYS A 399 -8.52 -29.44 11.72
N HIS A 400 -9.66 -30.09 11.51
CA HIS A 400 -10.94 -29.49 11.12
C HIS A 400 -11.59 -28.67 12.25
N LEU A 401 -10.80 -27.87 12.96
CA LEU A 401 -11.31 -27.01 14.02
C LEU A 401 -11.98 -25.80 13.38
N LEU A 402 -13.29 -25.69 13.54
CA LEU A 402 -14.10 -24.55 13.09
C LEU A 402 -13.47 -23.20 13.47
N TYR A 403 -12.95 -23.12 14.70
CA TYR A 403 -12.24 -21.96 15.23
C TYR A 403 -11.04 -21.52 14.36
N TRP A 404 -10.28 -22.48 13.82
CA TRP A 404 -9.10 -22.15 13.00
C TRP A 404 -9.54 -21.50 11.67
N TYR A 405 -10.56 -22.05 11.00
CA TYR A 405 -11.11 -21.47 9.78
C TYR A 405 -11.62 -20.05 10.02
N GLN A 406 -12.38 -19.84 11.09
CA GLN A 406 -12.90 -18.52 11.46
C GLN A 406 -11.78 -17.51 11.72
N THR A 407 -10.77 -17.90 12.48
CA THR A 407 -9.62 -17.04 12.78
C THR A 407 -8.85 -16.71 11.50
N MET A 408 -8.61 -17.69 10.63
CA MET A 408 -7.94 -17.49 9.35
C MET A 408 -8.73 -16.54 8.44
N LEU A 409 -10.05 -16.74 8.32
CA LEU A 409 -10.92 -15.88 7.51
C LEU A 409 -10.92 -14.43 8.01
N GLN A 410 -10.97 -14.21 9.31
CA GLN A 410 -10.85 -12.87 9.90
C GLN A 410 -9.52 -12.21 9.53
N ARG A 411 -8.40 -12.95 9.51
CA ARG A 411 -7.11 -12.39 9.09
C ARG A 411 -7.08 -12.11 7.59
N LEU A 412 -7.61 -13.00 6.77
CA LEU A 412 -7.67 -12.81 5.32
C LEU A 412 -8.53 -11.60 4.92
N GLN A 413 -9.61 -11.32 5.67
CA GLN A 413 -10.45 -10.13 5.48
C GLN A 413 -9.69 -8.81 5.69
N ILE A 414 -8.62 -8.80 6.49
CA ILE A 414 -7.76 -7.64 6.69
C ILE A 414 -6.69 -7.57 5.59
N LEU A 415 -6.07 -8.70 5.25
CA LEU A 415 -4.94 -8.76 4.32
C LEU A 415 -5.34 -8.51 2.86
N LEU A 416 -6.42 -9.14 2.41
CA LEU A 416 -6.80 -9.15 1.00
C LEU A 416 -7.15 -7.77 0.43
N PRO A 417 -7.91 -6.90 1.13
CA PRO A 417 -8.22 -5.57 0.62
C PRO A 417 -6.95 -4.72 0.39
N VAL A 418 -5.98 -4.77 1.31
CA VAL A 418 -4.73 -3.99 1.21
C VAL A 418 -3.90 -4.46 0.02
N LEU A 419 -3.69 -5.76 -0.12
CA LEU A 419 -2.92 -6.30 -1.25
C LEU A 419 -3.63 -6.07 -2.59
N LYS A 420 -4.96 -6.20 -2.62
CA LYS A 420 -5.78 -5.90 -3.79
C LYS A 420 -5.63 -4.44 -4.21
N ALA A 421 -5.83 -3.51 -3.28
CA ALA A 421 -5.73 -2.08 -3.56
C ALA A 421 -4.34 -1.71 -4.11
N THR A 422 -3.27 -2.25 -3.51
CA THR A 422 -1.90 -2.08 -4.01
C THR A 422 -1.72 -2.61 -5.44
N THR A 423 -2.33 -3.75 -5.79
CA THR A 423 -2.26 -4.26 -7.18
C THR A 423 -3.12 -3.48 -8.16
N ASP A 424 -4.27 -2.97 -7.73
CA ASP A 424 -5.17 -2.15 -8.54
C ASP A 424 -4.54 -0.79 -8.86
N LEU A 425 -3.74 -0.22 -7.95
CA LEU A 425 -2.97 1.02 -8.20
C LEU A 425 -2.13 0.90 -9.47
N TRP A 426 -1.38 -0.19 -9.62
CA TRP A 426 -0.56 -0.39 -10.81
C TRP A 426 -1.40 -0.54 -12.08
N ASP A 427 -2.53 -1.25 -11.99
CA ASP A 427 -3.44 -1.40 -13.13
C ASP A 427 -4.03 -0.08 -13.58
N ASN A 428 -4.42 0.79 -12.65
CA ASN A 428 -4.90 2.14 -12.96
C ASN A 428 -3.76 3.00 -13.51
N PHE A 429 -2.56 2.92 -12.94
CA PHE A 429 -1.40 3.66 -13.37
C PHE A 429 -0.98 3.34 -14.82
N VAL A 430 -1.14 2.08 -15.26
CA VAL A 430 -0.79 1.64 -16.63
C VAL A 430 -1.97 1.58 -17.60
N ALA A 431 -3.19 1.82 -17.12
CA ALA A 431 -4.39 1.83 -17.96
C ALA A 431 -4.29 2.90 -19.07
N PRO A 432 -5.05 2.75 -20.18
CA PRO A 432 -5.23 3.85 -21.13
C PRO A 432 -5.73 5.10 -20.41
N GLY A 433 -5.06 6.24 -20.61
CA GLY A 433 -5.32 7.48 -19.87
C GLY A 433 -4.73 7.54 -18.45
N GLY A 434 -4.04 6.48 -18.02
CA GLY A 434 -3.29 6.45 -16.77
C GLY A 434 -1.95 7.19 -16.86
N ASP A 435 -1.23 7.21 -15.74
CA ASP A 435 -0.09 8.11 -15.54
C ASP A 435 1.24 7.55 -16.06
N ILE A 436 1.30 6.29 -16.50
CA ILE A 436 2.54 5.69 -17.05
C ILE A 436 3.11 6.47 -18.25
N LEU A 437 2.25 7.12 -19.04
CA LEU A 437 2.65 7.87 -20.22
C LEU A 437 3.49 9.10 -19.88
N TYR A 438 3.29 9.68 -18.69
CA TYR A 438 4.11 10.78 -18.16
C TYR A 438 5.61 10.44 -18.11
N PHE A 439 5.93 9.16 -17.96
CA PHE A 439 7.30 8.67 -17.85
C PHE A 439 7.90 8.23 -19.18
N THR A 440 7.10 7.99 -20.22
CA THR A 440 7.58 7.38 -21.48
C THR A 440 7.68 8.36 -22.64
N THR A 441 6.90 9.45 -22.65
CA THR A 441 6.73 10.34 -23.81
C THR A 441 7.90 11.31 -24.04
N THR A 442 8.59 11.75 -22.98
CA THR A 442 9.55 12.88 -23.07
C THR A 442 10.97 12.50 -22.68
N THR A 443 11.28 11.21 -22.54
CA THR A 443 12.64 10.79 -22.22
C THR A 443 13.54 11.01 -23.42
N SER A 444 14.68 11.70 -23.21
CA SER A 444 15.77 11.74 -24.19
C SER A 444 16.00 10.33 -24.76
N PRO A 445 16.25 10.17 -26.08
CA PRO A 445 16.47 8.87 -26.69
C PRO A 445 17.52 8.01 -25.96
N SER A 446 18.50 8.65 -25.31
CA SER A 446 19.53 8.01 -24.48
C SER A 446 18.99 7.42 -23.17
N CYS A 447 17.99 8.03 -22.53
CA CYS A 447 17.43 7.60 -21.25
C CYS A 447 16.28 6.60 -21.41
N ALA A 448 15.63 6.57 -22.57
CA ALA A 448 14.47 5.72 -22.84
C ALA A 448 14.69 4.22 -22.54
N PRO A 449 15.85 3.58 -22.89
CA PRO A 449 16.09 2.17 -22.55
C PRO A 449 16.11 1.91 -21.04
N ARG A 450 16.73 2.82 -20.27
CA ARG A 450 16.83 2.70 -18.82
C ARG A 450 15.46 2.81 -18.16
N ILE A 451 14.66 3.81 -18.54
CA ILE A 451 13.28 3.98 -18.05
C ILE A 451 12.43 2.75 -18.38
N ARG A 452 12.49 2.24 -19.62
CA ARG A 452 11.77 1.02 -20.02
C ARG A 452 12.17 -0.19 -19.17
N ASN A 453 13.46 -0.37 -18.91
CA ASN A 453 13.95 -1.47 -18.06
C ASN A 453 13.46 -1.33 -16.60
N MET A 454 13.39 -0.11 -16.07
CA MET A 454 12.84 0.14 -14.74
C MET A 454 11.34 -0.19 -14.69
N LEU A 455 10.55 0.31 -15.64
CA LEU A 455 9.11 0.02 -15.73
C LEU A 455 8.85 -1.49 -15.90
N ALA A 456 9.66 -2.19 -16.69
CA ALA A 456 9.55 -3.64 -16.83
C ALA A 456 9.86 -4.38 -15.51
N ALA A 457 10.85 -3.91 -14.75
CA ALA A 457 11.16 -4.47 -13.43
C ALA A 457 10.04 -4.20 -12.40
N ILE A 458 9.50 -2.98 -12.37
CA ILE A 458 8.37 -2.60 -11.53
C ILE A 458 7.15 -3.48 -11.85
N ARG A 459 6.79 -3.60 -13.13
CA ARG A 459 5.71 -4.48 -13.60
C ARG A 459 5.90 -5.91 -13.11
N LYS A 460 7.10 -6.46 -13.23
CA LYS A 460 7.41 -7.82 -12.77
C LYS A 460 7.15 -8.00 -11.27
N ASP A 461 7.46 -6.99 -10.45
CA ASP A 461 7.21 -7.05 -9.02
C ASP A 461 5.70 -6.93 -8.69
N PHE A 462 4.93 -6.11 -9.41
CA PHE A 462 3.46 -6.07 -9.29
C PHE A 462 2.76 -7.35 -9.77
N GLU A 463 3.21 -7.98 -10.85
CA GLU A 463 2.65 -9.27 -11.29
C GLU A 463 2.85 -10.37 -10.24
N LYS A 464 3.97 -10.32 -9.50
CA LYS A 464 4.18 -11.22 -8.35
C LYS A 464 3.25 -10.89 -7.20
N LEU A 465 3.04 -9.62 -6.86
CA LEU A 465 2.04 -9.22 -5.85
C LEU A 465 0.63 -9.73 -6.21
N LYS A 466 0.23 -9.63 -7.49
CA LYS A 466 -1.03 -10.21 -8.00
C LYS A 466 -1.10 -11.73 -7.85
N ALA A 467 0.01 -12.43 -8.07
CA ALA A 467 0.06 -13.87 -7.86
C ALA A 467 -0.15 -14.22 -6.38
N LEU A 468 0.49 -13.48 -5.46
CA LEU A 468 0.30 -13.65 -4.01
C LEU A 468 -1.15 -13.37 -3.59
N TYR A 469 -1.79 -12.34 -4.15
CA TYR A 469 -3.21 -12.04 -3.93
C TYR A 469 -4.11 -13.21 -4.34
N LYS A 470 -3.86 -13.81 -5.51
CA LYS A 470 -4.61 -14.97 -5.99
C LYS A 470 -4.44 -16.17 -5.04
N THR A 471 -3.23 -16.40 -4.53
CA THR A 471 -2.97 -17.46 -3.53
C THR A 471 -3.79 -17.24 -2.26
N LEU A 472 -3.75 -16.04 -1.67
CA LEU A 472 -4.54 -15.73 -0.48
C LEU A 472 -6.04 -15.85 -0.72
N SER A 473 -6.53 -15.42 -1.89
CA SER A 473 -7.95 -15.52 -2.25
C SER A 473 -8.39 -16.99 -2.40
N GLN A 474 -7.54 -17.85 -2.96
CA GLN A 474 -7.80 -19.28 -3.04
C GLN A 474 -7.85 -19.93 -1.65
N ILE A 475 -6.95 -19.54 -0.74
CA ILE A 475 -6.97 -20.01 0.65
C ILE A 475 -8.27 -19.57 1.33
N GLN A 476 -8.71 -18.32 1.13
CA GLN A 476 -9.99 -17.83 1.66
C GLN A 476 -11.17 -18.69 1.18
N GLU A 477 -11.30 -18.92 -0.13
CA GLU A 477 -12.38 -19.73 -0.71
C GLU A 477 -12.38 -21.15 -0.14
N GLN A 478 -11.21 -21.74 0.06
CA GLN A 478 -11.09 -23.07 0.64
C GLN A 478 -11.42 -23.08 2.14
N CYS A 479 -11.05 -22.04 2.88
CA CYS A 479 -11.43 -21.88 4.29
C CYS A 479 -12.95 -21.73 4.45
N GLU A 480 -13.63 -20.95 3.60
CA GLU A 480 -15.10 -20.79 3.62
C GLU A 480 -15.82 -22.12 3.36
N LYS A 481 -15.31 -22.91 2.40
CA LYS A 481 -15.82 -24.27 2.14
C LYS A 481 -15.56 -25.21 3.31
N GLY A 482 -14.38 -25.11 3.93
CA GLY A 482 -13.99 -25.86 5.11
C GLY A 482 -14.91 -25.58 6.30
N GLU A 483 -15.14 -24.30 6.60
CA GLU A 483 -16.05 -23.83 7.65
C GLU A 483 -17.46 -24.41 7.44
N SER A 484 -18.04 -24.19 6.25
CA SER A 484 -19.39 -24.67 5.91
C SER A 484 -19.52 -26.20 6.04
N SER A 485 -18.47 -26.94 5.66
CA SER A 485 -18.43 -28.40 5.77
C SER A 485 -18.40 -28.87 7.23
N VAL A 486 -17.57 -28.23 8.07
CA VAL A 486 -17.46 -28.54 9.49
C VAL A 486 -18.75 -28.21 10.23
N GLU A 487 -19.39 -27.08 9.94
CA GLU A 487 -20.69 -26.73 10.51
C GLU A 487 -21.76 -27.77 10.16
N ALA A 488 -21.83 -28.20 8.90
CA ALA A 488 -22.77 -29.24 8.46
C ALA A 488 -22.53 -30.57 9.20
N GLN A 489 -21.27 -30.96 9.40
CA GLN A 489 -20.92 -32.16 10.17
C GLN A 489 -21.31 -32.02 11.64
N MET A 490 -21.05 -30.87 12.27
CA MET A 490 -21.46 -30.61 13.65
C MET A 490 -22.98 -30.64 13.81
N MET A 491 -23.74 -30.06 12.88
CA MET A 491 -25.20 -30.14 12.87
C MET A 491 -25.69 -31.59 12.71
N GLN A 492 -25.05 -32.39 11.85
CA GLN A 492 -25.38 -33.80 11.68
C GLN A 492 -25.07 -34.62 12.95
N GLN A 493 -23.93 -34.38 13.61
CA GLN A 493 -23.57 -35.03 14.87
C GLN A 493 -24.51 -34.63 16.00
N ASN A 494 -24.89 -33.35 16.10
CA ASN A 494 -25.86 -32.89 17.08
C ASN A 494 -27.24 -33.52 16.85
N ASN A 495 -27.68 -33.65 15.60
CA ASN A 495 -28.90 -34.37 15.27
C ASN A 495 -28.82 -35.85 15.68
N ASN A 496 -27.69 -36.51 15.43
CA ASN A 496 -27.47 -37.89 15.86
C ASN A 496 -27.46 -38.02 17.39
N ASN A 497 -26.83 -37.08 18.10
CA ASN A 497 -26.78 -37.06 19.56
C ASN A 497 -28.15 -36.79 20.17
N ALA A 498 -28.93 -35.88 19.59
CA ALA A 498 -30.32 -35.63 19.98
C ALA A 498 -31.17 -36.89 19.77
N ASP A 499 -30.99 -37.58 18.64
CA ASP A 499 -31.66 -38.85 18.37
C ASP A 499 -31.30 -39.91 19.43
N LEU A 500 -30.03 -40.03 19.83
CA LEU A 500 -29.60 -40.95 20.90
C LEU A 500 -30.17 -40.57 22.27
N MET A 501 -30.16 -39.28 22.62
CA MET A 501 -30.78 -38.75 23.84
C MET A 501 -32.27 -39.11 23.91
N ILE A 502 -33.01 -38.86 22.82
CA ILE A 502 -34.44 -39.17 22.72
C ILE A 502 -34.69 -40.68 22.79
N LEU A 503 -33.85 -41.49 22.15
CA LEU A 503 -34.04 -42.94 22.08
C LEU A 503 -33.71 -43.66 23.39
N TYR A 504 -32.69 -43.22 24.13
CA TYR A 504 -32.15 -43.97 25.25
C TYR A 504 -32.30 -43.28 26.60
N ILE A 505 -32.10 -41.96 26.67
CA ILE A 505 -32.08 -41.22 27.95
C ILE A 505 -33.49 -40.79 28.34
N CYS A 506 -34.27 -40.25 27.40
CA CYS A 506 -35.64 -39.80 27.67
C CYS A 506 -36.55 -40.91 28.24
N PRO A 507 -36.56 -42.16 27.71
CA PRO A 507 -37.40 -43.21 28.26
C PRO A 507 -37.05 -43.55 29.72
N VAL A 508 -35.76 -43.63 30.05
CA VAL A 508 -35.30 -43.91 31.42
C VAL A 508 -35.73 -42.78 32.36
N SER A 509 -35.55 -41.52 31.95
CA SER A 509 -35.95 -40.35 32.75
C SER A 509 -37.46 -40.29 32.99
N VAL A 510 -38.27 -40.57 31.96
CA VAL A 510 -39.73 -40.61 32.06
C VAL A 510 -40.17 -41.73 33.01
N VAL A 511 -39.66 -42.96 32.84
CA VAL A 511 -40.02 -44.08 33.72
C VAL A 511 -39.56 -43.82 35.16
N SER A 512 -38.36 -43.28 35.37
CA SER A 512 -37.87 -42.88 36.68
C SER A 512 -38.82 -41.90 37.37
N SER A 513 -39.21 -40.84 36.66
CA SER A 513 -40.15 -39.83 37.15
C SER A 513 -41.49 -40.43 37.55
N PHE A 514 -42.03 -41.37 36.75
CA PHE A 514 -43.28 -42.07 37.08
C PHE A 514 -43.15 -42.98 38.32
N PHE A 515 -42.01 -43.62 38.52
CA PHE A 515 -41.77 -44.50 39.67
C PHE A 515 -41.51 -43.75 40.98
N SER A 516 -41.08 -42.49 40.90
CA SER A 516 -40.85 -41.61 42.05
C SER A 516 -42.12 -40.97 42.64
N ILE A 517 -43.26 -40.98 41.93
CA ILE A 517 -44.52 -40.42 42.46
C ILE A 517 -45.02 -41.27 43.63
N ASP A 518 -45.20 -40.72 44.83
CA ASP A 518 -45.54 -41.53 46.02
C ASP A 518 -46.90 -42.26 45.92
N THR A 519 -47.85 -41.72 45.14
CA THR A 519 -49.17 -42.34 44.96
C THR A 519 -49.14 -43.40 43.85
N PRO A 520 -49.60 -44.64 44.11
CA PRO A 520 -49.64 -45.70 43.10
C PRO A 520 -50.75 -45.41 42.08
N ILE A 521 -50.40 -44.71 41.01
CA ILE A 521 -51.30 -44.44 39.88
C ILE A 521 -51.52 -45.72 39.03
N MET A 522 -50.61 -46.70 39.11
CA MET A 522 -50.66 -47.94 38.32
C MET A 522 -50.75 -49.19 39.20
N ALA A 523 -51.48 -50.19 38.72
CA ALA A 523 -51.87 -51.39 39.47
C ALA A 523 -50.74 -52.44 39.67
N PHE A 524 -49.50 -52.14 39.25
CA PHE A 524 -48.37 -53.07 39.34
C PHE A 524 -47.42 -52.73 40.51
N LYS A 525 -46.85 -53.78 41.12
CA LYS A 525 -45.94 -53.68 42.26
C LYS A 525 -44.62 -53.03 41.83
N ARG A 526 -44.24 -51.93 42.49
CA ARG A 526 -42.97 -51.20 42.27
C ARG A 526 -41.78 -52.04 42.71
N ASN A 527 -41.14 -52.70 41.76
CA ASN A 527 -39.89 -53.42 41.93
C ASN A 527 -38.94 -53.14 40.75
N LEU A 528 -37.65 -53.49 40.91
CA LEU A 528 -36.64 -53.29 39.86
C LEU A 528 -37.06 -53.90 38.51
N ILE A 529 -37.76 -55.04 38.54
CA ILE A 529 -38.25 -55.74 37.34
C ILE A 529 -39.31 -54.91 36.60
N SER A 530 -40.26 -54.33 37.32
CA SER A 530 -41.31 -53.47 36.75
C SER A 530 -40.75 -52.17 36.17
N PHE A 531 -39.69 -51.61 36.78
CA PHE A 531 -38.98 -50.44 36.26
C PHE A 531 -38.27 -50.75 34.94
N LEU A 532 -37.47 -51.84 34.91
CA LEU A 532 -36.78 -52.29 33.70
C LEU A 532 -37.78 -52.62 32.58
N GLY A 533 -38.85 -53.35 32.91
CA GLY A 533 -39.90 -53.69 31.96
C GLY A 533 -40.59 -52.46 31.36
N SER A 534 -40.97 -51.49 32.21
CA SER A 534 -41.61 -50.24 31.75
C SER A 534 -40.67 -49.41 30.87
N THR A 535 -39.38 -49.38 31.20
CA THR A 535 -38.35 -48.68 30.42
C THR A 535 -38.19 -49.30 29.03
N ILE A 536 -38.10 -50.63 28.95
CA ILE A 536 -37.99 -51.35 27.68
C ILE A 536 -39.25 -51.13 26.82
N VAL A 537 -40.45 -51.20 27.41
CA VAL A 537 -41.70 -50.95 26.70
C VAL A 537 -41.72 -49.52 26.13
N LEU A 538 -41.32 -48.52 26.92
CA LEU A 538 -41.28 -47.13 26.45
C LEU A 538 -40.25 -46.92 25.34
N MET A 539 -39.06 -47.54 25.45
CA MET A 539 -38.06 -47.53 24.37
C MET A 539 -38.61 -48.15 23.07
N LEU A 540 -39.32 -49.29 23.15
CA LEU A 540 -39.95 -49.92 21.99
C LEU A 540 -41.05 -49.03 21.37
N ILE A 541 -41.84 -48.34 22.18
CA ILE A 541 -42.86 -47.39 21.71
C ILE A 541 -42.19 -46.25 20.93
N VAL A 542 -41.12 -45.65 21.46
CA VAL A 542 -40.38 -44.58 20.78
C VAL A 542 -39.77 -45.06 19.46
N GLN A 543 -39.20 -46.27 19.43
CA GLN A 543 -38.69 -46.87 18.18
C GLN A 543 -39.80 -47.11 17.15
N LEU A 544 -40.97 -47.59 17.58
CA LEU A 544 -42.12 -47.80 16.71
C LEU A 544 -42.60 -46.47 16.10
N LEU A 545 -42.71 -45.42 16.91
CA LEU A 545 -43.07 -44.08 16.45
C LEU A 545 -42.06 -43.53 15.42
N ARG A 546 -40.77 -43.80 15.61
CA ARG A 546 -39.72 -43.43 14.64
C ARG A 546 -39.89 -44.16 13.31
N LEU A 547 -40.17 -45.47 13.34
CA LEU A 547 -40.43 -46.27 12.14
C LEU A 547 -41.68 -45.76 11.38
N VAL A 548 -42.73 -45.37 12.10
CA VAL A 548 -43.94 -44.80 11.50
C VAL A 548 -43.64 -43.45 10.84
N LYS A 549 -42.91 -42.56 11.51
CA LYS A 549 -42.47 -41.27 10.92
C LYS A 549 -41.54 -41.46 9.71
N ALA A 550 -40.58 -42.37 9.79
CA ALA A 550 -39.66 -42.67 8.69
C ALA A 550 -40.41 -43.21 7.46
N ARG A 551 -41.39 -44.10 7.67
CA ARG A 551 -42.27 -44.59 6.58
C ARG A 551 -43.18 -43.50 6.03
N GLN A 552 -43.63 -42.55 6.85
CA GLN A 552 -44.41 -41.39 6.38
C GLN A 552 -43.55 -40.40 5.57
N ALA A 553 -42.29 -40.19 5.95
CA ALA A 553 -41.35 -39.36 5.20
C ALA A 553 -40.97 -39.97 3.84
N TYR A 554 -40.94 -41.31 3.76
CA TYR A 554 -40.75 -42.07 2.52
C TYR A 554 -42.07 -42.32 1.76
N ARG A 555 -43.11 -41.50 1.97
CA ARG A 555 -44.26 -41.50 1.06
C ARG A 555 -43.82 -40.91 -0.27
N PRO A 556 -43.81 -41.68 -1.37
CA PRO A 556 -43.25 -41.26 -2.63
C PRO A 556 -43.99 -40.04 -3.20
N GLN A 557 -43.23 -39.09 -3.76
CA GLN A 557 -43.67 -37.79 -4.28
C GLN A 557 -44.91 -37.86 -5.21
N TRP A 558 -45.20 -39.00 -5.83
CA TRP A 558 -46.40 -39.20 -6.64
C TRP A 558 -47.72 -39.08 -5.87
N TRP A 559 -47.74 -39.29 -4.54
CA TRP A 559 -48.95 -39.02 -3.74
C TRP A 559 -49.33 -37.53 -3.72
N ARG A 560 -48.35 -36.61 -3.80
CA ARG A 560 -48.63 -35.18 -3.99
C ARG A 560 -49.17 -34.88 -5.38
N VAL A 561 -48.73 -35.63 -6.41
CA VAL A 561 -49.26 -35.51 -7.78
C VAL A 561 -50.70 -36.02 -7.87
N ILE A 562 -51.04 -37.09 -7.14
CA ILE A 562 -52.43 -37.59 -7.07
C ILE A 562 -53.32 -36.64 -6.27
N PHE A 563 -52.86 -36.07 -5.17
CA PHE A 563 -53.67 -35.10 -4.42
C PHE A 563 -53.85 -33.76 -5.16
N THR A 564 -52.84 -33.30 -5.90
CA THR A 564 -53.00 -32.10 -6.74
C THR A 564 -53.90 -32.36 -7.94
N ARG A 565 -53.80 -33.53 -8.60
CA ARG A 565 -54.75 -33.93 -9.65
C ARG A 565 -56.17 -34.19 -9.12
N GLY A 566 -56.31 -34.74 -7.92
CA GLY A 566 -57.60 -34.96 -7.26
C GLY A 566 -58.29 -33.66 -6.86
N ASN A 567 -57.54 -32.68 -6.33
CA ASN A 567 -58.08 -31.36 -6.02
C ASN A 567 -58.41 -30.55 -7.28
N GLN A 568 -57.65 -30.71 -8.37
CA GLN A 568 -58.02 -30.12 -9.67
C GLN A 568 -59.27 -30.77 -10.27
N ALA A 569 -59.47 -32.08 -10.07
CA ALA A 569 -60.70 -32.76 -10.49
C ALA A 569 -61.92 -32.34 -9.64
N LEU A 570 -61.76 -32.09 -8.34
CA LEU A 570 -62.84 -31.59 -7.48
C LEU A 570 -63.15 -30.10 -7.66
N GLN A 571 -62.19 -29.27 -8.07
CA GLN A 571 -62.44 -27.86 -8.41
C GLN A 571 -62.89 -27.65 -9.86
N GLY A 572 -62.61 -28.60 -10.76
CA GLY A 572 -62.99 -28.55 -12.17
C GLY A 572 -64.49 -28.63 -12.43
N ASP A 573 -65.28 -29.13 -11.48
CA ASP A 573 -66.74 -29.30 -11.66
C ASP A 573 -67.55 -28.08 -11.15
N ARG A 574 -66.93 -27.17 -10.40
CA ARG A 574 -67.61 -25.97 -9.88
C ARG A 574 -67.53 -24.74 -10.78
N ASN A 575 -66.57 -24.70 -11.72
CA ASN A 575 -66.36 -23.55 -12.60
C ASN A 575 -67.05 -23.67 -13.98
N ASN A 576 -67.62 -24.82 -14.33
CA ASN A 576 -68.31 -25.02 -15.62
C ASN A 576 -69.80 -24.62 -15.60
N ILE A 577 -70.38 -24.32 -14.43
CA ILE A 577 -71.80 -23.92 -14.32
C ILE A 577 -71.99 -22.39 -14.36
N MET A 578 -70.93 -21.57 -14.24
CA MET A 578 -71.07 -20.10 -14.13
C MET A 578 -70.55 -19.27 -15.32
N ARG A 579 -70.28 -19.87 -16.49
CA ARG A 579 -69.72 -19.13 -17.66
C ARG A 579 -70.51 -19.22 -18.97
N ASN A 580 -71.83 -19.41 -18.88
CA ASN A 580 -72.73 -19.30 -20.05
C ASN A 580 -73.54 -17.99 -20.12
N ILE A 581 -73.16 -16.95 -19.36
CA ILE A 581 -73.76 -15.61 -19.49
C ILE A 581 -72.63 -14.58 -19.54
N ALA A 582 -72.13 -14.33 -20.74
CA ALA A 582 -71.58 -13.07 -21.25
C ALA A 582 -70.66 -13.40 -22.43
N GLY A 583 -71.21 -13.29 -23.64
CA GLY A 583 -70.40 -13.27 -24.84
C GLY A 583 -69.45 -12.06 -24.82
N ILE A 584 -68.28 -12.24 -25.45
CA ILE A 584 -67.77 -11.38 -26.53
C ILE A 584 -66.52 -12.08 -27.07
N ARG A 585 -66.55 -12.31 -28.39
CA ARG A 585 -65.44 -12.77 -29.22
C ARG A 585 -64.33 -11.71 -29.24
N SER A 586 -63.08 -12.12 -29.06
CA SER A 586 -61.96 -11.43 -29.70
C SER A 586 -60.92 -12.44 -30.18
N VAL A 587 -60.83 -12.53 -31.50
CA VAL A 587 -59.82 -13.23 -32.29
C VAL A 587 -58.55 -12.37 -32.34
N ARG A 588 -57.38 -12.91 -31.99
CA ARG A 588 -56.06 -12.51 -32.54
C ARG A 588 -54.99 -13.49 -32.05
N ARG A 589 -54.62 -14.50 -32.87
CA ARG A 589 -53.62 -14.51 -33.96
C ARG A 589 -52.18 -14.46 -33.44
N THR A 590 -51.64 -15.67 -33.32
CA THR A 590 -50.23 -16.07 -33.24
C THR A 590 -49.37 -15.39 -34.30
N ARG A 591 -48.15 -15.00 -33.91
CA ARG A 591 -47.02 -14.91 -34.84
C ARG A 591 -45.75 -15.36 -34.13
N THR A 592 -45.27 -16.52 -34.57
CA THR A 592 -43.89 -16.98 -34.50
C THR A 592 -43.02 -16.11 -35.40
N VAL A 593 -41.89 -15.64 -34.86
CA VAL A 593 -40.57 -15.64 -35.50
C VAL A 593 -39.58 -16.01 -34.42
#